data_AF-A0A4Y8PQG9-F1
#
_entry.id   AF-A0A4Y8PQG9-F1
#
_cell.length_a   1.000
_cell.length_b   1.000
_cell.length_c   1.000
_cell.angle_alpha   90.00
_cell.angle_beta   90.00
_cell.angle_gamma   90.00
#
_symmetry.space_group_name_H-M   'P 1'
#
loop_
_entity.id
_entity.type
_entity.pdbx_description
1 polymer ?
#
loop_
_entity_poly.entity_id
_entity_poly.type
_entity_poly.pdbx_seq_one_letter_code
_entity_poly.pdbx_strand_id
1 'polypeptide(L)'
;MKSKKLTGNGLWESSRMMLPQHREALLAQGAERPVAEQAIAARPEKRDTELIREYIMLPLAKQVIVKAAQAFREPDHMLARCAEVAVQIIVKRMNGKLLELQREMEQRHVQVVRTGGDADVQQYRYACRGYEGELALTRAELKAEVAARIERYRDGFVRDVRAALS
;
A
#
# COMPACT_ATOMS: atom_id res chain seq x y z
N MET A 1 -19.06 -18.24 38.19
CA MET A 1 -18.18 -17.18 37.62
C MET A 1 -17.22 -17.86 36.64
N LYS A 2 -17.60 -17.98 35.36
CA LYS A 2 -16.95 -17.37 34.18
C LYS A 2 -15.40 -17.36 34.19
N SER A 3 -14.78 -18.33 33.52
CA SER A 3 -13.52 -18.13 32.78
C SER A 3 -13.75 -18.56 31.34
N LYS A 4 -13.79 -17.58 30.45
CA LYS A 4 -14.01 -17.75 29.01
C LYS A 4 -12.96 -16.91 28.29
N LYS A 5 -12.20 -17.59 27.41
CA LYS A 5 -11.35 -17.10 26.29
C LYS A 5 -9.90 -16.71 26.58
N LEU A 6 -9.00 -17.29 25.77
CA LEU A 6 -8.16 -16.64 24.73
C LEU A 6 -7.55 -17.80 23.88
N THR A 7 -8.16 -18.21 22.76
CA THR A 7 -7.77 -17.85 21.36
C THR A 7 -6.26 -17.96 21.13
N GLY A 8 -5.70 -18.83 20.29
CA GLY A 8 -6.19 -19.30 18.98
C GLY A 8 -5.54 -18.52 17.84
N ASN A 9 -4.21 -18.60 17.69
CA ASN A 9 -3.49 -18.95 16.45
C ASN A 9 -1.98 -18.75 16.64
N GLY A 10 -1.30 -19.89 16.76
CA GLY A 10 0.13 -19.98 16.99
C GLY A 10 0.96 -19.62 15.77
N LEU A 11 1.91 -18.72 15.99
CA LEU A 11 3.23 -18.73 15.36
C LEU A 11 4.31 -18.07 16.25
N TRP A 12 3.92 -17.38 17.33
CA TRP A 12 4.84 -16.64 18.21
C TRP A 12 4.88 -17.17 19.66
N GLU A 13 3.99 -18.09 20.06
CA GLU A 13 3.94 -18.62 21.44
C GLU A 13 4.89 -19.82 21.69
N SER A 14 5.48 -20.43 20.66
CA SER A 14 6.37 -21.59 20.81
C SER A 14 7.70 -21.28 21.51
N SER A 15 8.05 -20.00 21.69
CA SER A 15 9.28 -19.59 22.38
C SER A 15 9.21 -19.73 23.90
N ARG A 16 8.04 -20.08 24.48
CA ARG A 16 7.86 -20.12 25.94
C ARG A 16 8.27 -21.45 26.60
N MET A 17 8.76 -22.42 25.81
CA MET A 17 9.29 -23.71 26.29
C MET A 17 10.66 -24.02 25.64
N MET A 18 11.60 -23.08 25.71
CA MET A 18 13.00 -23.36 25.38
C MET A 18 13.83 -23.58 26.65
N LEU A 19 14.58 -24.68 26.67
CA LEU A 19 15.59 -24.96 27.69
C LEU A 19 16.64 -23.83 27.70
N PRO A 20 17.14 -23.40 28.88
CA PRO A 20 18.13 -22.33 28.99
C PRO A 20 19.35 -22.53 28.07
N GLN A 21 19.77 -23.79 27.89
CA GLN A 21 20.90 -24.20 27.04
C GLN A 21 20.64 -23.94 25.54
N HIS A 22 19.39 -24.06 25.07
CA HIS A 22 19.01 -23.72 23.68
C HIS A 22 18.88 -22.21 23.47
N ARG A 23 18.45 -21.48 24.51
CA ARG A 23 18.43 -20.01 24.50
C ARG A 23 19.84 -19.45 24.43
N GLU A 24 20.77 -20.03 25.18
CA GLU A 24 22.19 -19.65 25.14
C GLU A 24 22.85 -19.99 23.80
N ALA A 25 22.54 -21.14 23.19
CA ALA A 25 23.01 -21.48 21.85
C ALA A 25 22.50 -20.50 20.78
N LEU A 26 21.24 -20.06 20.86
CA LEU A 26 20.69 -19.05 19.94
C LEU A 26 21.26 -17.65 20.19
N LEU A 27 21.53 -17.29 21.45
CA LEU A 27 22.18 -16.02 21.80
C LEU A 27 23.66 -16.02 21.39
N ALA A 28 24.37 -17.15 21.52
CA ALA A 28 25.74 -17.32 21.05
C ALA A 28 25.81 -17.28 19.52
N GLN A 29 24.89 -17.93 18.81
CA GLN A 29 24.75 -17.80 17.35
C GLN A 29 24.33 -16.39 16.90
N GLY A 30 23.62 -15.63 17.75
CA GLY A 30 23.27 -14.23 17.51
C GLY A 30 24.42 -13.25 17.80
N ALA A 31 25.31 -13.59 18.74
CA ALA A 31 26.50 -12.81 19.09
C ALA A 31 27.65 -13.01 18.08
N GLU A 32 27.67 -14.15 17.39
CA GLU A 32 28.65 -14.50 16.35
C GLU A 32 28.09 -14.35 14.92
N ARG A 33 26.96 -13.67 14.71
CA ARG A 33 26.69 -13.12 13.37
C ARG A 33 27.66 -11.97 13.16
N PRO A 34 28.64 -12.10 12.25
CA PRO A 34 29.46 -10.95 11.91
C PRO A 34 28.51 -9.87 11.39
N VAL A 35 28.53 -8.72 12.06
CA VAL A 35 27.91 -7.46 11.61
C VAL A 35 28.33 -7.12 10.15
N ALA A 36 29.34 -7.82 9.61
CA ALA A 36 29.83 -7.73 8.25
C ALA A 36 29.04 -8.48 7.16
N GLU A 37 28.02 -9.30 7.49
CA GLU A 37 27.18 -9.98 6.47
C GLU A 37 25.85 -9.25 6.18
N GLN A 38 25.64 -8.09 6.81
CA GLN A 38 24.80 -7.04 6.24
C GLN A 38 25.57 -6.44 5.05
N ALA A 39 25.61 -7.16 3.92
CA ALA A 39 25.91 -6.55 2.63
C ALA A 39 25.10 -5.26 2.56
N ILE A 40 25.78 -4.12 2.48
CA ILE A 40 25.24 -2.76 2.54
C ILE A 40 23.85 -2.76 1.92
N ALA A 41 22.81 -2.85 2.76
CA ALA A 41 21.45 -2.98 2.27
C ALA A 41 21.20 -1.77 1.38
N ALA A 42 20.95 -2.00 0.09
CA ALA A 42 20.94 -0.94 -0.90
C ALA A 42 19.81 0.01 -0.56
N ARG A 43 20.18 1.20 -0.05
CA ARG A 43 19.21 2.24 0.32
C ARG A 43 18.28 2.47 -0.88
N PRO A 44 16.95 2.54 -0.66
CA PRO A 44 15.99 2.78 -1.73
C PRO A 44 16.37 4.01 -2.54
N GLU A 45 16.35 3.85 -3.86
CA GLU A 45 16.54 4.98 -4.76
C GLU A 45 15.30 5.86 -4.74
N LYS A 46 15.43 7.10 -5.24
CA LYS A 46 14.29 8.02 -5.38
C LYS A 46 13.12 7.34 -6.09
N ARG A 47 13.40 6.58 -7.16
CA ARG A 47 12.39 5.83 -7.91
C ARG A 47 11.67 4.77 -7.08
N ASP A 48 12.36 4.09 -6.17
CA ASP A 48 11.74 3.10 -5.28
C ASP A 48 10.79 3.78 -4.29
N THR A 49 11.21 4.91 -3.72
CA THR A 49 10.35 5.69 -2.81
C THR A 49 9.11 6.25 -3.52
N GLU A 50 9.25 6.68 -4.77
CA GLU A 50 8.13 7.11 -5.61
C GLU A 50 7.19 5.94 -5.92
N LEU A 51 7.74 4.77 -6.26
CA LEU A 51 6.98 3.56 -6.54
C LEU A 51 6.17 3.11 -5.32
N ILE A 52 6.78 3.10 -4.13
CA ILE A 52 6.11 2.81 -2.86
C ILE A 52 4.93 3.76 -2.64
N ARG A 53 5.14 5.07 -2.81
CA ARG A 53 4.08 6.07 -2.67
C ARG A 53 2.97 5.87 -3.71
N GLU A 54 3.30 5.63 -4.96
CA GLU A 54 2.30 5.37 -6.00
C GLU A 54 1.47 4.12 -5.70
N TYR A 55 2.12 3.04 -5.26
CA TYR A 55 1.47 1.79 -4.88
C TYR A 55 0.51 1.96 -3.69
N ILE A 56 0.86 2.79 -2.70
CA ILE A 56 -0.01 3.10 -1.55
C ILE A 56 -1.20 3.97 -1.96
N MET A 57 -0.97 5.01 -2.76
CA MET A 57 -1.95 6.07 -3.00
C MET A 57 -2.98 5.71 -4.07
N LEU A 58 -2.59 4.96 -5.10
CA LEU A 58 -3.48 4.66 -6.22
C LEU A 58 -4.73 3.84 -5.82
N PRO A 59 -4.63 2.80 -4.97
CA PRO A 59 -5.81 2.09 -4.45
C PRO A 59 -6.74 3.02 -3.66
N LEU A 60 -6.20 3.95 -2.88
CA LEU A 60 -6.98 4.92 -2.11
C LEU A 60 -7.73 5.88 -3.03
N ALA A 61 -7.06 6.41 -4.06
CA ALA A 61 -7.70 7.26 -5.07
C ALA A 61 -8.83 6.53 -5.80
N LYS A 62 -8.61 5.26 -6.19
CA LYS A 62 -9.65 4.42 -6.78
C LYS A 62 -10.86 4.27 -5.85
N GLN A 63 -10.64 3.99 -4.56
CA GLN A 63 -11.73 3.86 -3.59
C GLN A 63 -12.53 5.16 -3.45
N VAL A 64 -11.86 6.31 -3.41
CA VAL A 64 -12.53 7.63 -3.32
C VAL A 64 -13.40 7.88 -4.54
N ILE A 65 -12.90 7.65 -5.75
CA ILE A 65 -13.68 7.84 -6.98
C ILE A 65 -14.90 6.92 -7.02
N VAL A 66 -14.72 5.63 -6.69
CA VAL A 66 -15.83 4.66 -6.70
C VAL A 66 -16.90 5.06 -5.68
N LYS A 67 -16.51 5.47 -4.47
CA LYS A 67 -17.45 5.95 -3.46
C LYS A 67 -18.17 7.23 -3.89
N ALA A 68 -17.46 8.18 -4.50
CA ALA A 68 -18.07 9.39 -5.01
C ALA A 68 -19.11 9.06 -6.09
N ALA A 69 -18.80 8.16 -7.03
CA ALA A 69 -19.72 7.75 -8.09
C ALA A 69 -21.00 7.08 -7.55
N GLN A 70 -20.89 6.30 -6.48
CA GLN A 70 -22.06 5.69 -5.83
C GLN A 70 -23.02 6.73 -5.25
N ALA A 71 -22.52 7.89 -4.81
CA ALA A 71 -23.35 8.98 -4.30
C ALA A 71 -24.17 9.68 -5.39
N PHE A 72 -23.77 9.59 -6.66
CA PHE A 72 -24.47 10.18 -7.82
C PHE A 72 -25.45 9.20 -8.49
N ARG A 73 -25.70 8.03 -7.87
CA ARG A 73 -26.57 7.01 -8.45
C ARG A 73 -28.04 7.37 -8.22
N GLU A 74 -28.54 8.31 -9.02
CA GLU A 74 -29.97 8.53 -9.20
C GLU A 74 -30.47 7.70 -10.40
N PRO A 75 -31.49 6.84 -10.22
CA PRO A 75 -32.09 6.14 -11.35
C PRO A 75 -32.75 7.15 -12.30
N ASP A 76 -32.53 6.96 -13.61
CA ASP A 76 -33.13 7.70 -14.73
C ASP A 76 -32.57 9.07 -15.15
N HIS A 77 -31.41 9.50 -14.65
CA HIS A 77 -30.76 10.72 -15.17
C HIS A 77 -29.65 10.43 -16.19
N MET A 78 -29.75 10.99 -17.41
CA MET A 78 -28.75 10.82 -18.49
C MET A 78 -27.34 11.20 -18.03
N LEU A 79 -27.18 12.31 -17.29
CA LEU A 79 -25.87 12.72 -16.78
C LEU A 79 -25.29 11.73 -15.77
N ALA A 80 -26.14 11.06 -14.98
CA ALA A 80 -25.70 10.04 -14.04
C ALA A 80 -25.12 8.82 -14.78
N ARG A 81 -25.74 8.41 -15.89
CA ARG A 81 -25.19 7.36 -16.77
C ARG A 81 -23.86 7.77 -17.41
N CYS A 82 -23.75 9.01 -17.88
CA CYS A 82 -22.47 9.53 -18.41
C CYS A 82 -21.37 9.53 -17.35
N ALA A 83 -21.68 9.98 -16.13
CA ALA A 83 -20.75 9.99 -15.01
C ALA A 83 -20.30 8.56 -14.62
N GLU A 84 -21.23 7.60 -14.62
CA GLU A 84 -20.90 6.20 -14.34
C GLU A 84 -19.92 5.63 -15.39
N VAL A 85 -20.19 5.85 -16.68
CA VAL A 85 -19.29 5.40 -17.75
C VAL A 85 -17.91 6.06 -17.63
N ALA A 86 -17.86 7.37 -17.35
CA ALA A 86 -16.59 8.08 -17.14
C ALA A 86 -15.79 7.49 -15.98
N VAL A 87 -16.45 7.23 -14.85
CA VAL A 87 -15.83 6.59 -13.67
C VAL A 87 -15.34 5.18 -14.01
N GLN A 88 -16.11 4.36 -14.71
CA GLN A 88 -15.70 3.01 -15.10
C GLN A 88 -14.44 3.04 -15.98
N ILE A 89 -14.35 3.98 -16.92
CA ILE A 89 -13.16 4.16 -17.77
C ILE A 89 -11.95 4.55 -16.92
N ILE A 90 -12.10 5.52 -16.01
CA ILE A 90 -11.02 5.95 -15.10
C ILE A 90 -10.56 4.78 -14.22
N VAL A 91 -11.49 4.05 -13.60
CA VAL A 91 -11.19 2.91 -12.74
C VAL A 91 -10.49 1.78 -13.51
N LYS A 92 -10.91 1.52 -14.76
CA LYS A 92 -10.23 0.54 -15.64
C LYS A 92 -8.76 0.91 -15.86
N ARG A 93 -8.47 2.19 -16.11
CA ARG A 93 -7.09 2.69 -16.26
C ARG A 93 -6.30 2.59 -14.96
N MET A 94 -6.91 2.94 -13.83
CA MET A 94 -6.28 2.80 -12.51
C MET A 94 -5.94 1.33 -12.21
N ASN A 95 -6.82 0.38 -12.53
CA ASN A 95 -6.54 -1.04 -12.37
C ASN A 95 -5.39 -1.51 -13.27
N GLY A 96 -5.34 -1.07 -14.53
CA GLY A 96 -4.19 -1.32 -15.41
C GLY A 96 -2.88 -0.82 -14.80
N LYS A 97 -2.88 0.42 -14.30
CA LYS A 97 -1.70 0.99 -13.64
C LYS A 97 -1.33 0.26 -12.34
N LEU A 98 -2.30 -0.19 -11.55
CA LEU A 98 -2.02 -1.00 -10.35
C LEU A 98 -1.30 -2.30 -10.70
N LEU A 99 -1.72 -2.98 -11.78
CA LEU A 99 -1.04 -4.20 -12.25
C LEU A 99 0.39 -3.90 -12.71
N GLU A 100 0.62 -2.78 -13.39
CA GLU A 100 1.98 -2.32 -13.74
C GLU A 100 2.83 -2.05 -12.50
N LEU A 101 2.29 -1.33 -11.51
CA LEU A 101 2.99 -1.04 -10.26
C LEU A 101 3.30 -2.32 -9.48
N GLN A 102 2.39 -3.29 -9.43
CA GLN A 102 2.64 -4.59 -8.80
C GLN A 102 3.81 -5.33 -9.45
N ARG A 103 3.84 -5.38 -10.79
CA ARG A 103 4.95 -5.98 -11.53
C ARG A 103 6.26 -5.23 -11.30
N GLU A 104 6.23 -3.90 -11.29
CA GLU A 104 7.42 -3.07 -11.04
C GLU A 104 7.95 -3.28 -9.61
N MET A 105 7.05 -3.40 -8.62
CA MET A 105 7.39 -3.72 -7.22
C MET A 105 8.07 -5.08 -7.11
N GLU A 106 7.52 -6.12 -7.77
CA GLU A 106 8.10 -7.45 -7.80
C GLU A 106 9.49 -7.47 -8.46
N GLN A 107 9.62 -6.84 -9.63
CA GLN A 107 10.88 -6.74 -10.39
C GLN A 107 11.98 -6.03 -9.61
N ARG A 108 11.62 -5.03 -8.80
CA ARG A 108 12.56 -4.27 -7.97
C ARG A 108 12.75 -4.85 -6.57
N HIS A 109 12.14 -6.00 -6.26
CA HIS A 109 12.15 -6.62 -4.94
C HIS A 109 11.73 -5.64 -3.82
N VAL A 110 10.65 -4.89 -4.09
CA VAL A 110 10.04 -3.95 -3.15
C VAL A 110 8.75 -4.54 -2.60
N GLN A 111 8.62 -4.58 -1.28
CA GLN A 111 7.42 -5.03 -0.57
C GLN A 111 6.96 -3.93 0.37
N VAL A 112 5.65 -3.72 0.48
CA VAL A 112 5.05 -2.70 1.35
C VAL A 112 3.90 -3.33 2.12
N VAL A 113 3.90 -3.15 3.43
CA VAL A 113 2.87 -3.65 4.34
C VAL A 113 2.40 -2.51 5.22
N ARG A 114 1.09 -2.35 5.34
CA ARG A 114 0.50 -1.44 6.33
C ARG A 114 0.65 -2.09 7.71
N THR A 115 1.39 -1.45 8.61
CA THR A 115 1.68 -1.97 9.95
C THR A 115 0.70 -1.46 11.00
N GLY A 116 -0.03 -0.39 10.68
CA GLY A 116 -1.05 0.16 11.56
C GLY A 116 -1.31 1.63 11.29
N GLY A 117 -1.59 2.35 12.36
CA GLY A 117 -1.89 3.77 12.35
C GLY A 117 -3.05 4.11 13.28
N ASP A 118 -3.16 5.38 13.62
CA ASP A 118 -4.28 5.95 14.35
C ASP A 118 -5.22 6.73 13.40
N ALA A 119 -6.05 7.62 13.94
CA ALA A 119 -6.99 8.42 13.17
C ALA A 119 -6.31 9.46 12.27
N ASP A 120 -5.08 9.86 12.58
CA ASP A 120 -4.37 10.97 11.94
C ASP A 120 -3.12 10.52 11.18
N VAL A 121 -2.47 9.42 11.58
CA VAL A 121 -1.24 8.90 10.96
C VAL A 121 -1.40 7.45 10.56
N GLN A 122 -1.10 7.12 9.30
CA GLN A 122 -0.98 5.74 8.81
C GLN A 122 0.49 5.32 8.71
N GLN A 123 0.80 4.12 9.20
CA GLN A 123 2.15 3.57 9.21
C GLN A 123 2.29 2.41 8.23
N TYR A 124 3.39 2.43 7.50
CA TYR A 124 3.78 1.43 6.54
C TYR A 124 5.23 0.99 6.81
N ARG A 125 5.48 -0.31 6.74
CA ARG A 125 6.83 -0.85 6.57
C ARG A 125 7.03 -1.24 5.13
N TYR A 126 8.24 -1.06 4.65
CA TYR A 126 8.64 -1.55 3.35
C TYR A 126 10.01 -2.21 3.42
N ALA A 127 10.20 -3.20 2.54
CA ALA A 127 11.47 -3.86 2.33
C ALA A 127 11.88 -3.66 0.86
N CYS A 128 13.12 -3.24 0.61
CA CYS A 128 13.68 -3.06 -0.73
C CYS A 128 15.07 -3.67 -0.76
N ARG A 129 15.26 -4.80 -1.47
CA ARG A 129 16.59 -5.40 -1.69
C ARG A 129 17.39 -5.60 -0.38
N GLY A 130 16.72 -6.02 0.69
CA GLY A 130 17.30 -6.22 2.02
C GLY A 130 17.34 -4.98 2.93
N TYR A 131 16.98 -3.79 2.42
CA TYR A 131 16.77 -2.60 3.23
C TYR A 131 15.36 -2.57 3.80
N GLU A 132 15.23 -2.46 5.11
CA GLU A 132 13.95 -2.22 5.78
C GLU A 132 13.78 -0.73 6.09
N GLY A 133 12.60 -0.20 5.80
CA GLY A 133 12.27 1.18 6.08
C GLY A 133 10.82 1.35 6.54
N GLU A 134 10.55 2.51 7.13
CA GLU A 134 9.23 2.90 7.58
C GLU A 134 8.79 4.18 6.88
N LEU A 135 7.49 4.27 6.63
CA LEU A 135 6.83 5.43 6.07
C LEU A 135 5.59 5.74 6.91
N ALA A 136 5.59 6.92 7.54
CA ALA A 136 4.43 7.49 8.20
C ALA A 136 3.81 8.54 7.27
N LEU A 137 2.50 8.46 7.07
CA LEU A 137 1.74 9.41 6.26
C LEU A 137 0.60 9.96 7.10
N THR A 138 0.57 11.28 7.25
CA THR A 138 -0.55 11.97 7.88
C THR A 138 -1.79 11.88 6.99
N ARG A 139 -2.96 12.03 7.60
CA ARG A 139 -4.24 12.09 6.90
C ARG A 139 -4.29 13.25 5.90
N ALA A 140 -3.67 14.38 6.24
CA ALA A 140 -3.57 15.54 5.36
C ALA A 140 -2.74 15.23 4.11
N GLU A 141 -1.58 14.61 4.27
CA GLU A 141 -0.72 14.19 3.15
C GLU A 141 -1.41 13.16 2.27
N LEU A 142 -2.04 12.15 2.86
CA LEU A 142 -2.82 11.15 2.11
C LEU A 142 -3.92 11.80 1.28
N LYS A 143 -4.69 12.72 1.86
CA LYS A 143 -5.76 13.43 1.15
C LYS A 143 -5.20 14.25 -0.01
N ALA A 144 -4.14 15.01 0.22
CA ALA A 144 -3.53 15.84 -0.82
C ALA A 144 -2.97 14.98 -1.97
N GLU A 145 -2.25 13.91 -1.65
CA GLU A 145 -1.68 13.00 -2.66
C GLU A 145 -2.74 12.21 -3.43
N VAL A 146 -3.85 11.83 -2.78
CA VAL A 146 -5.00 11.20 -3.42
C VAL A 146 -5.71 12.18 -4.35
N ALA A 147 -5.99 13.41 -3.89
CA ALA A 147 -6.63 14.44 -4.71
C ALA A 147 -5.81 14.72 -5.99
N ALA A 148 -4.50 14.95 -5.84
CA ALA A 148 -3.61 15.18 -6.98
C ALA A 148 -3.56 13.98 -7.96
N ARG A 149 -3.77 12.75 -7.49
CA ARG A 149 -3.88 11.58 -8.38
C ARG A 149 -5.21 11.56 -9.12
N ILE A 150 -6.32 11.82 -8.42
CA ILE A 150 -7.65 11.89 -9.05
C ILE A 150 -7.65 12.95 -10.16
N GLU A 151 -7.06 14.12 -9.92
CA GLU A 151 -6.92 15.19 -10.91
C GLU A 151 -6.17 14.74 -12.15
N ARG A 152 -5.02 14.07 -11.99
CA ARG A 152 -4.26 13.53 -13.13
C ARG A 152 -5.08 12.58 -14.00
N TYR A 153 -5.85 11.68 -13.38
CA TYR A 153 -6.72 10.76 -14.11
C TYR A 153 -7.92 11.45 -14.76
N ARG A 154 -8.51 12.45 -14.10
CA ARG A 154 -9.55 13.30 -14.66
C ARG A 154 -9.03 14.01 -15.91
N ASP A 155 -7.88 14.67 -15.82
CA ASP A 155 -7.33 15.47 -16.91
C ASP A 155 -6.94 14.59 -18.11
N GLY A 156 -6.39 13.40 -17.84
CA GLY A 156 -6.16 12.39 -18.88
C GLY A 156 -7.45 11.93 -19.55
N PHE A 157 -8.51 11.66 -18.78
CA PHE A 157 -9.81 11.30 -19.34
C PHE A 157 -10.40 12.42 -20.20
N VAL A 158 -10.42 13.66 -19.71
CA VAL A 158 -10.93 14.82 -20.45
C VAL A 158 -10.18 15.03 -21.76
N ARG A 159 -8.84 14.85 -21.74
CA ARG A 159 -8.02 14.93 -22.95
C ARG A 159 -8.43 13.90 -23.98
N ASP A 160 -8.63 12.64 -23.57
CA ASP A 160 -8.96 11.56 -24.49
C ASP A 160 -10.38 11.72 -25.06
N VAL A 161 -11.34 12.16 -24.25
CA VAL A 161 -12.70 12.47 -24.72
C VAL A 161 -12.65 13.60 -25.74
N ARG A 162 -11.90 14.68 -25.47
CA ARG A 162 -11.76 15.80 -26.41
C ARG A 162 -11.13 15.35 -27.73
N ALA A 163 -10.08 14.52 -27.65
CA ALA A 163 -9.43 13.98 -28.84
C ALA A 163 -10.34 13.08 -29.68
N ALA A 164 -11.23 12.31 -29.05
CA ALA A 164 -12.19 11.46 -29.75
C ALA A 164 -13.37 12.21 -30.40
N LEU A 165 -13.63 13.44 -29.96
CA LEU A 165 -14.70 14.31 -30.47
C LEU A 165 -14.21 15.35 -31.49
N SER A 166 -12.90 15.43 -31.71
CA SER A 166 -12.25 16.31 -32.70
C SER A 166 -12.07 15.57 -34.01
#